data_AF-A0A1Y3WCW5-F1
#
_entry.id   AF-A0A1Y3WCW5-F1
#
_cell.length_a   1.000
_cell.length_b   1.000
_cell.length_c   1.000
_cell.angle_alpha   90.00
_cell.angle_beta   90.00
_cell.angle_gamma   90.00
#
_symmetry.space_group_name_H-M   'P 1'
#
loop_
_entity.id
_entity.type
_entity.pdbx_description
1 polymer ?
#
loop_
_entity_poly.entity_id
_entity_poly.type
_entity_poly.pdbx_seq_one_letter_code
_entity_poly.pdbx_strand_id
1 'polypeptide(L)'
;MQPLLQKRYGVCKGLVLVGVIWAVWHLPLTLYYYSPEAPMQEMVYRIVFCICLSFVMGYFYMKLNSIWLPAIMHCLNNGMGALFTNPTAASQTEARILSWPDVFASSIIILILTIPFFVLCHRMKEKFFRSPKLCE
;
A
#
# COMPACT_ATOMS: atom_id res chain seq x y z
N MET A 1 -3.72 9.81 9.59
CA MET A 1 -2.24 9.84 9.60
C MET A 1 -1.65 10.56 8.39
N GLN A 2 -2.11 10.25 7.17
CA GLN A 2 -1.51 10.79 5.94
C GLN A 2 -1.35 12.33 5.90
N PRO A 3 -2.36 13.17 6.21
CA PRO A 3 -2.23 14.63 6.10
C PRO A 3 -1.13 15.21 7.01
N LEU A 4 -1.01 14.68 8.23
CA LEU A 4 -0.02 15.13 9.21
C LEU A 4 1.41 14.85 8.75
N LEU A 5 1.67 13.65 8.22
CA LEU A 5 2.99 13.27 7.71
C LEU A 5 3.35 14.03 6.43
N GLN A 6 2.37 14.26 5.54
CA GLN A 6 2.57 15.06 4.34
C GLN A 6 2.85 16.53 4.66
N LYS A 7 2.20 17.10 5.69
CA LYS A 7 2.45 18.47 6.17
C LYS A 7 3.86 18.64 6.75
N ARG A 8 4.33 17.65 7.52
CA ARG A 8 5.64 17.71 8.20
C ARG A 8 6.83 17.39 7.29
N TYR A 9 6.70 16.40 6.40
CA TYR A 9 7.82 15.87 5.61
C TYR A 9 7.68 16.11 4.09
N GLY A 10 6.56 16.67 3.64
CA GLY A 10 6.23 16.81 2.22
C GLY A 10 5.41 15.64 1.68
N VAL A 11 4.72 15.87 0.55
CA VAL A 11 3.78 14.90 -0.02
C VAL A 11 4.41 13.53 -0.26
N CYS A 12 5.50 13.43 -1.01
CA CYS A 12 6.09 12.14 -1.36
C CYS A 12 6.71 11.44 -0.14
N LYS A 13 7.48 12.14 0.69
CA LYS A 13 8.10 11.55 1.90
C LYS A 13 7.05 11.13 2.92
N GLY A 14 5.99 11.92 3.08
CA GLY A 14 4.85 11.59 3.92
C GLY A 14 4.17 10.30 3.48
N LEU A 15 3.98 10.10 2.17
CA LEU A 15 3.39 8.86 1.63
C LEU A 15 4.29 7.63 1.81
N VAL A 16 5.61 7.79 1.66
CA VAL A 16 6.57 6.71 1.97
C VAL A 16 6.47 6.32 3.45
N LEU A 17 6.44 7.30 4.36
CA LEU A 17 6.32 7.03 5.79
C LEU A 17 5.00 6.35 6.13
N VAL A 18 3.88 6.78 5.52
CA VAL A 18 2.58 6.11 5.67
C VAL A 18 2.69 4.64 5.27
N GLY A 19 3.30 4.36 4.11
CA GLY A 19 3.49 2.99 3.62
C GLY A 19 4.36 2.12 4.52
N VAL A 20 5.46 2.67 5.05
CA VAL A 20 6.34 1.94 5.98
C VAL A 20 5.61 1.63 7.29
N ILE A 21 4.93 2.61 7.89
CA ILE A 21 4.15 2.40 9.12
C ILE A 21 3.06 1.36 8.88
N TRP A 22 2.42 1.40 7.71
CA TRP A 22 1.39 0.43 7.36
C TRP A 22 1.96 -0.98 7.17
N ALA A 23 3.13 -1.13 6.55
CA ALA A 23 3.82 -2.41 6.44
C ALA A 23 4.18 -2.98 7.82
N VAL A 24 4.64 -2.14 8.74
CA VAL A 24 4.95 -2.52 10.14
C VAL A 24 3.70 -3.01 10.86
N TRP A 25 2.55 -2.36 10.65
CA TRP A 25 1.27 -2.79 11.21
C TRP A 25 0.87 -4.21 10.77
N HIS A 26 1.27 -4.63 9.56
CA HIS A 26 1.02 -5.97 9.05
C HIS A 26 1.99 -7.04 9.55
N LEU A 27 3.06 -6.69 10.26
CA LEU A 27 4.10 -7.65 10.67
C LEU A 27 3.57 -8.87 11.43
N PRO A 28 2.71 -8.73 12.46
CA PRO A 28 2.20 -9.90 13.18
C PRO A 28 1.48 -10.86 12.24
N LEU A 29 0.64 -10.34 11.34
CA LEU A 29 -0.11 -11.15 10.39
C LEU A 29 0.82 -11.81 9.35
N THR A 30 1.83 -11.08 8.88
CA THR A 30 2.83 -11.60 7.94
C THR A 30 3.64 -12.76 8.53
N LEU A 31 4.10 -12.61 9.79
CA LEU A 31 4.94 -13.60 10.45
C LEU A 31 4.17 -14.84 10.90
N TYR A 32 2.92 -14.68 11.35
CA TYR A 32 2.16 -15.76 11.99
C TYR A 32 1.05 -16.37 11.12
N TYR A 33 0.58 -15.68 10.08
CA TYR A 33 -0.60 -16.13 9.30
C TYR A 33 -0.28 -16.39 7.82
N TYR A 34 0.50 -15.53 7.15
CA TYR A 34 0.64 -15.59 5.70
C TYR A 34 1.79 -16.44 5.15
N SER A 35 2.92 -16.52 5.85
CA SER A 35 4.01 -17.45 5.51
C SER A 35 4.87 -17.74 6.72
N PRO A 36 4.48 -18.72 7.56
CA PRO A 36 5.34 -19.23 8.61
C PRO A 36 6.66 -19.77 8.05
N GLU A 37 6.65 -20.30 6.83
CA GLU A 37 7.78 -20.96 6.16
C GLU A 37 8.68 -19.98 5.37
N ALA A 38 8.17 -18.82 4.98
CA ALA A 38 8.88 -17.80 4.19
C ALA A 38 8.63 -16.35 4.70
N PRO A 39 8.86 -16.07 5.99
CA PRO A 39 8.47 -14.80 6.61
C PRO A 39 9.23 -13.60 6.04
N MET A 40 10.48 -13.79 5.59
CA MET A 40 11.31 -12.70 5.06
C MET A 40 10.83 -12.23 3.70
N GLN A 41 10.48 -13.17 2.81
CA GLN A 41 9.99 -12.90 1.46
C GLN A 41 8.68 -12.12 1.49
N GLU A 42 7.72 -12.58 2.30
CA GLU A 42 6.45 -11.89 2.49
C GLU A 42 6.64 -10.51 3.14
N MET A 43 7.58 -10.36 4.09
CA MET A 43 7.86 -9.06 4.70
C MET A 43 8.39 -8.05 3.66
N VAL A 44 9.35 -8.45 2.83
CA VAL A 44 9.89 -7.58 1.77
C VAL A 44 8.81 -7.18 0.78
N TYR A 45 8.03 -8.15 0.31
CA TYR A 45 6.90 -7.91 -0.60
C TYR A 45 5.88 -6.94 0.04
N ARG A 46 5.48 -7.17 1.29
CA ARG A 46 4.51 -6.33 2.00
C ARG A 46 4.99 -4.90 2.14
N ILE A 47 6.27 -4.68 2.45
CA ILE A 47 6.84 -3.33 2.56
C ILE A 47 6.72 -2.57 1.23
N VAL A 48 7.16 -3.19 0.12
CA VAL A 48 7.08 -2.58 -1.21
C VAL A 48 5.62 -2.30 -1.57
N PHE A 49 4.74 -3.28 -1.35
CA PHE A 49 3.32 -3.16 -1.67
C PHE A 49 2.63 -2.03 -0.90
N CYS A 50 2.82 -1.95 0.43
CA CYS A 50 2.20 -0.92 1.25
C CYS A 50 2.68 0.50 0.88
N ILE A 51 3.96 0.67 0.53
CA ILE A 51 4.49 1.95 0.03
C ILE A 51 3.81 2.32 -1.28
N CYS A 52 3.78 1.39 -2.25
CA CYS A 52 3.17 1.63 -3.56
C CYS A 52 1.69 1.98 -3.46
N LEU A 53 0.93 1.21 -2.69
CA LEU A 53 -0.50 1.43 -2.50
C LEU A 53 -0.79 2.76 -1.77
N SER A 54 0.11 3.19 -0.87
CA SER A 54 0.02 4.50 -0.23
C SER A 54 0.09 5.65 -1.25
N PHE A 55 0.89 5.53 -2.32
CA PHE A 55 0.90 6.54 -3.38
C PHE A 55 -0.40 6.60 -4.17
N VAL A 56 -1.00 5.44 -4.47
CA VAL A 56 -2.27 5.37 -5.21
C VAL A 56 -3.42 5.96 -4.39
N MET A 57 -3.61 5.46 -3.17
CA MET A 57 -4.65 5.95 -2.25
C MET A 57 -4.41 7.42 -1.89
N GLY A 58 -3.14 7.78 -1.69
CA GLY A 58 -2.75 9.15 -1.37
C GLY A 58 -3.07 10.12 -2.48
N TYR A 59 -2.84 9.76 -3.74
CA TYR A 59 -3.25 10.54 -4.90
C TYR A 59 -4.76 10.78 -4.92
N PHE A 60 -5.56 9.71 -4.80
CA PHE A 60 -7.02 9.83 -4.86
C PHE A 60 -7.59 10.64 -3.71
N TYR A 61 -7.04 10.47 -2.50
CA TYR A 61 -7.37 11.31 -1.35
C TYR A 61 -7.11 12.79 -1.67
N MET A 62 -5.92 13.15 -2.16
CA MET A 62 -5.58 14.54 -2.47
C MET A 62 -6.39 15.10 -3.65
N LYS A 63 -6.76 14.25 -4.62
CA LYS A 63 -7.48 14.64 -5.83
C LYS A 63 -8.96 14.91 -5.56
N LEU A 64 -9.58 14.05 -4.77
CA LEU A 64 -11.03 14.07 -4.51
C LEU A 64 -11.39 14.69 -3.17
N ASN A 65 -10.40 14.93 -2.30
CA ASN A 65 -10.57 15.41 -0.93
C ASN A 65 -11.62 14.59 -0.14
N SER A 66 -11.62 13.27 -0.35
CA SER A 66 -12.57 12.34 0.23
C SER A 66 -11.87 11.10 0.75
N ILE A 67 -12.25 10.67 1.95
CA ILE A 67 -11.72 9.47 2.60
C ILE A 67 -12.38 8.18 2.09
N TRP A 68 -13.56 8.28 1.49
CA TRP A 68 -14.36 7.12 1.11
C TRP A 68 -13.73 6.29 0.01
N LEU A 69 -13.15 6.93 -1.01
CA LEU A 69 -12.51 6.19 -2.10
C LEU A 69 -11.27 5.41 -1.61
N PRO A 70 -10.30 6.01 -0.89
CA PRO A 70 -9.21 5.26 -0.25
C PRO A 70 -9.70 4.14 0.67
N ALA A 71 -10.78 4.37 1.44
CA ALA A 71 -11.34 3.35 2.32
C ALA A 71 -11.90 2.15 1.54
N ILE A 72 -12.67 2.40 0.47
CA ILE A 72 -13.19 1.35 -0.41
C ILE A 72 -12.04 0.59 -1.07
N MET A 73 -11.02 1.29 -1.58
CA MET A 73 -9.82 0.67 -2.14
C MET A 73 -9.12 -0.24 -1.13
N HIS A 74 -9.06 0.16 0.14
CA HIS A 74 -8.48 -0.64 1.21
C HIS A 74 -9.31 -1.89 1.52
N CYS A 75 -10.65 -1.74 1.61
CA CYS A 75 -11.55 -2.88 1.78
C CYS A 75 -11.44 -3.88 0.64
N LEU A 76 -11.41 -3.41 -0.61
CA LEU A 76 -11.21 -4.25 -1.78
C LEU A 76 -9.84 -4.96 -1.74
N ASN A 77 -8.78 -4.24 -1.38
CA ASN A 77 -7.45 -4.83 -1.24
C ASN A 77 -7.42 -5.98 -0.22
N ASN A 78 -8.07 -5.80 0.93
CA ASN A 78 -8.12 -6.84 1.96
C ASN A 78 -8.98 -8.03 1.51
N GLY A 79 -10.03 -7.79 0.72
CA GLY A 79 -10.87 -8.84 0.14
C GLY A 79 -10.27 -9.56 -1.06
N MET A 80 -9.32 -8.96 -1.78
CA MET A 80 -8.71 -9.58 -2.97
C MET A 80 -7.96 -10.88 -2.65
N GLY A 81 -7.46 -11.05 -1.43
CA GLY A 81 -6.86 -12.32 -0.98
C GLY A 81 -7.82 -13.52 -1.10
N ALA A 82 -9.13 -13.29 -1.02
CA ALA A 82 -10.16 -14.32 -1.17
C ALA A 82 -10.68 -14.50 -2.61
N LEU A 83 -10.39 -13.56 -3.52
CA LEU A 83 -10.87 -13.60 -4.91
C LEU A 83 -9.92 -14.34 -5.86
N PHE A 84 -8.63 -14.37 -5.55
CA PHE A 84 -7.63 -15.09 -6.34
C PHE A 84 -7.37 -16.53 -5.83
N THR A 85 -8.13 -16.97 -4.83
CA THR A 85 -8.16 -18.36 -4.35
C THR A 85 -9.24 -19.15 -5.09
N ASN A 86 -8.89 -20.32 -5.61
CA ASN A 86 -9.83 -21.22 -6.26
C ASN A 86 -10.99 -21.55 -5.29
N PRO A 87 -12.28 -21.35 -5.65
CA PRO A 87 -13.41 -21.67 -4.78
C PRO A 87 -13.49 -23.16 -4.39
N THR A 88 -12.76 -24.02 -5.11
CA THR A 88 -12.70 -25.47 -4.93
C THR A 88 -11.50 -25.95 -4.09
N ALA A 89 -10.56 -25.07 -3.76
CA ALA A 89 -9.47 -25.41 -2.83
C ALA A 89 -10.00 -25.24 -1.40
N ALA A 90 -10.21 -26.35 -0.70
CA ALA A 90 -10.77 -26.42 0.66
C ALA A 90 -9.91 -25.76 1.76
N SER A 91 -8.89 -25.01 1.40
CA SER A 91 -8.00 -24.31 2.32
C SER A 91 -7.79 -22.88 1.83
N GLN A 92 -8.37 -21.92 2.55
CA GLN A 92 -8.01 -20.49 2.48
C GLN A 92 -6.57 -20.21 2.98
N THR A 93 -5.77 -21.27 3.11
CA THR A 93 -4.56 -21.41 3.92
C THR A 93 -3.52 -22.27 3.21
N GLU A 94 -3.57 -22.42 1.89
CA GLU A 94 -2.31 -22.64 1.19
C GLU A 94 -1.60 -21.29 1.20
N ALA A 95 -0.87 -21.03 2.29
CA ALA A 95 0.12 -19.98 2.36
C ALA A 95 0.96 -20.09 1.10
N ARG A 96 0.71 -19.22 0.11
CA ARG A 96 1.48 -19.22 -1.12
C ARG A 96 2.92 -18.95 -0.71
N ILE A 97 3.76 -19.98 -0.75
CA ILE A 97 5.17 -19.85 -0.40
C ILE A 97 5.79 -18.96 -1.48
N LEU A 98 6.05 -17.71 -1.12
CA LEU A 98 6.57 -16.72 -2.05
C LEU A 98 8.06 -16.97 -2.24
N SER A 99 8.46 -17.41 -3.43
CA SER A 99 9.88 -17.58 -3.77
C SER A 99 10.53 -16.21 -3.99
N TRP A 100 11.85 -16.10 -3.82
CA TRP A 100 12.57 -14.85 -4.09
C TRP A 100 12.34 -14.31 -5.51
N PRO A 101 12.36 -15.13 -6.58
CA PRO A 101 11.99 -14.67 -7.92
C PRO A 101 10.58 -14.06 -7.98
N ASP A 102 9.60 -14.66 -7.30
CA ASP A 102 8.22 -14.13 -7.26
C ASP A 102 8.16 -12.76 -6.56
N VAL A 103 8.88 -12.61 -5.45
CA VAL A 103 8.99 -11.31 -4.73
C VAL A 103 9.56 -10.24 -5.66
N PHE A 104 10.67 -10.53 -6.35
CA PHE A 104 11.31 -9.54 -7.21
C PHE A 104 10.45 -9.18 -8.42
N ALA A 105 9.90 -10.19 -9.11
CA ALA A 105 9.04 -9.97 -10.26
C ALA A 105 7.81 -9.13 -9.89
N SER A 106 7.10 -9.53 -8.82
CA SER A 106 5.91 -8.79 -8.35
C SER A 106 6.24 -7.38 -7.89
N SER A 107 7.34 -7.20 -7.14
CA SER A 107 7.80 -5.88 -6.68
C SER A 107 8.10 -4.95 -7.84
N ILE A 108 8.80 -5.43 -8.88
CA ILE A 108 9.10 -4.64 -10.09
C ILE A 108 7.81 -4.22 -10.78
N ILE A 109 6.87 -5.15 -11.00
CA ILE A 109 5.59 -4.85 -11.64
C ILE A 109 4.84 -3.77 -10.87
N ILE A 110 4.70 -3.91 -9.55
CA ILE A 110 3.96 -2.96 -8.71
C ILE A 110 4.66 -1.59 -8.70
N LEU A 111 5.99 -1.55 -8.67
CA LEU A 111 6.75 -0.30 -8.78
C LEU A 111 6.47 0.40 -10.10
N ILE A 112 6.52 -0.31 -11.23
CA ILE A 112 6.21 0.24 -12.56
C ILE A 112 4.79 0.82 -12.60
N LEU A 113 3.80 0.07 -12.10
CA LEU A 113 2.41 0.53 -12.04
C LEU A 113 2.21 1.76 -11.15
N THR A 114 3.09 1.97 -10.18
CA THR A 114 3.02 3.10 -9.25
C THR A 114 3.67 4.38 -9.80
N ILE A 115 4.55 4.28 -10.81
CA ILE A 115 5.26 5.44 -11.39
C ILE A 115 4.31 6.60 -11.77
N PRO A 116 3.18 6.38 -12.47
CA PRO A 116 2.27 7.47 -12.81
C PRO A 116 1.73 8.19 -11.56
N PHE A 117 1.36 7.45 -10.52
CA PHE A 117 0.85 8.01 -9.26
C PHE A 117 1.93 8.76 -8.49
N PHE A 118 3.16 8.26 -8.49
CA PHE A 118 4.31 8.98 -7.93
C PHE A 118 4.50 10.33 -8.63
N VAL A 119 4.51 10.36 -9.97
CA VAL A 119 4.65 11.60 -10.76
C VAL A 119 3.49 12.56 -10.49
N LEU A 120 2.26 12.05 -10.42
CA LEU A 120 1.07 12.86 -10.13
C LEU A 120 1.13 13.46 -8.71
N CYS A 121 1.49 12.66 -7.70
CA CYS A 121 1.68 13.13 -6.34
C CYS A 121 2.78 14.19 -6.25
N HIS A 122 3.88 13.98 -6.98
CA HIS A 122 4.96 14.96 -7.04
C HIS A 122 4.49 16.29 -7.62
N ARG A 123 3.68 16.28 -8.69
CA ARG A 123 3.10 17.52 -9.27
C ARG A 123 2.09 18.19 -8.35
N MET A 124 1.36 17.41 -7.55
CA MET A 124 0.34 17.94 -6.64
C MET A 124 0.91 18.57 -5.36
N LYS A 125 2.22 18.47 -5.11
CA LYS A 125 2.88 19.06 -3.93
C LYS A 125 2.48 20.52 -3.71
N GLU A 126 2.37 21.31 -4.77
CA GLU A 126 2.10 22.75 -4.66
C GLU A 126 0.63 23.08 -4.35
N LYS A 127 -0.30 22.25 -4.82
CA LYS A 127 -1.73 22.42 -4.55
C LYS A 127 -2.10 21.96 -3.14
N PHE A 128 -1.43 20.92 -2.63
CA PHE A 128 -1.72 20.37 -1.30
C PHE A 128 -1.47 21.39 -0.19
N PHE A 129 -0.34 22.11 -0.22
CA PHE A 129 -0.01 23.13 0.79
C PHE A 129 -0.86 24.41 0.73
N ARG A 130 -1.61 24.62 -0.35
CA ARG A 130 -2.51 25.77 -0.53
C ARG A 130 -3.97 25.47 -0.16
N SER A 131 -4.31 24.22 0.15
CA SER A 131 -5.67 23.82 0.52
C SER A 131 -5.99 24.27 1.97
N PRO A 132 -6.94 25.18 2.19
CA PRO A 132 -7.30 25.65 3.53
C PRO A 132 -7.96 24.54 4.38
N LYS A 133 -8.58 23.55 3.72
CA LYS A 133 -9.45 22.53 4.37
C LYS A 133 -8.71 21.38 5.06
N LEU A 134 -7.37 21.36 5.02
CA LEU A 134 -6.54 20.33 5.68
C LEU A 134 -5.76 20.90 6.87
N CYS A 135 -5.99 22.17 7.20
CA CYS A 135 -5.36 22.88 8.33
C CYS A 135 -6.23 22.90 9.59
N GLU A 136 -7.43 22.32 9.56
CA GLU A 136 -8.33 22.14 10.70
C GLU A 136 -8.29 20.68 11.19
#